data_AF-A0A154L0B1-F1
#
_entry.id   AF-A0A154L0B1-F1
#
_cell.length_a   1.000
_cell.length_b   1.000
_cell.length_c   1.000
_cell.angle_alpha   90.00
_cell.angle_beta   90.00
_cell.angle_gamma   90.00
#
_symmetry.space_group_name_H-M   'P 1'
#
loop_
_entity.id
_entity.type
_entity.pdbx_description
1 polymer ?
#
loop_
_entity_poly.entity_id
_entity_poly.type
_entity_poly.pdbx_seq_one_letter_code
_entity_poly.pdbx_strand_id
1 'polypeptide(L)'
;MITNWDDAYANGDYIKGAAEFPGMWAKLASAFRDEMAASGRAELDIAYGNAARERYDLFLPEGTPKGVVVFVHGGYWKAFDKSTWSHLARGAVARGWAVCLPSYILAPDARLSDITRQIGAAIDHVANRISGPIHLTGHSAGGHLVSRMNCVTSPLSAATQERIKNTVSISGLHDLRPLLKTAMNDVLKLDEAEAIAESAALTRPHLPCSITCWVGADERPEFVRQNDLLANIWTGLGAATRAVEAPDKHHFDVIADLADPDSDLVACLLHPIEPEDA
;
A
#
# COMPACT_ATOMS: atom_id res chain seq x y z
N MET A 1 -6.87 21.66 16.02
CA MET A 1 -5.63 21.29 16.75
C MET A 1 -5.86 19.91 17.35
N ILE A 2 -4.92 18.97 17.18
CA ILE A 2 -5.05 17.62 17.76
C ILE A 2 -4.82 17.72 19.27
N THR A 3 -5.81 17.32 20.05
CA THR A 3 -5.77 17.30 21.53
C THR A 3 -5.56 15.90 22.10
N ASN A 4 -5.87 14.86 21.32
CA ASN A 4 -5.61 13.46 21.65
C ASN A 4 -5.05 12.76 20.39
N TRP A 5 -3.77 12.37 20.43
CA TRP A 5 -3.09 11.75 19.30
C TRP A 5 -3.51 10.30 19.10
N ASP A 6 -3.74 9.54 20.18
CA ASP A 6 -4.22 8.17 20.08
C ASP A 6 -5.59 8.12 19.45
N ASP A 7 -6.49 9.00 19.89
CA ASP A 7 -7.80 9.13 19.28
C ASP A 7 -7.68 9.52 17.81
N ALA A 8 -6.85 10.50 17.43
CA ALA A 8 -6.73 10.93 16.03
C ALA A 8 -6.33 9.80 15.05
N TYR A 9 -5.68 8.73 15.55
CA TYR A 9 -5.27 7.56 14.78
C TYR A 9 -6.10 6.29 15.06
N ALA A 10 -7.16 6.38 15.87
CA ALA A 10 -8.04 5.25 16.18
C ALA A 10 -9.08 5.04 15.05
N ASN A 11 -8.71 4.31 14.00
CA ASN A 11 -9.60 4.11 12.85
C ASN A 11 -10.85 3.29 13.18
N GLY A 12 -10.68 2.16 13.88
CA GLY A 12 -11.78 1.23 14.15
C GLY A 12 -12.84 1.75 15.13
N ASP A 13 -12.48 2.65 16.03
CA ASP A 13 -13.35 3.12 17.12
C ASP A 13 -14.59 3.89 16.61
N TYR A 14 -14.51 4.39 15.37
CA TYR A 14 -15.57 5.17 14.71
C TYR A 14 -16.23 4.43 13.56
N ILE A 15 -15.88 3.15 13.35
CA ILE A 15 -16.44 2.31 12.30
C ILE A 15 -17.42 1.31 12.93
N LYS A 16 -18.68 1.36 12.49
CA LYS A 16 -19.70 0.41 12.94
C LYS A 16 -19.31 -1.00 12.49
N GLY A 17 -19.25 -1.95 13.44
CA GLY A 17 -18.89 -3.34 13.13
C GLY A 17 -17.40 -3.53 12.81
N ALA A 18 -16.52 -2.59 13.18
CA ALA A 18 -15.07 -2.64 12.97
C ALA A 18 -14.43 -4.01 13.26
N ALA A 19 -14.86 -4.68 14.34
CA ALA A 19 -14.32 -5.96 14.77
C ALA A 19 -14.64 -7.13 13.82
N GLU A 20 -15.64 -7.00 12.94
CA GLU A 20 -16.07 -8.05 11.99
C GLU A 20 -15.20 -8.08 10.73
N PHE A 21 -14.58 -6.95 10.38
CA PHE A 21 -13.81 -6.79 9.14
C PHE A 21 -12.64 -7.78 9.02
N PRO A 22 -11.76 -7.98 10.03
CA PRO A 22 -10.67 -8.95 9.92
C PRO A 22 -11.14 -10.37 9.59
N GLY A 23 -12.22 -10.82 10.24
CA GLY A 23 -12.78 -12.15 9.99
C GLY A 23 -13.41 -12.26 8.60
N MET A 24 -14.06 -11.20 8.13
CA MET A 24 -14.60 -11.13 6.77
C MET A 24 -13.48 -11.16 5.72
N TRP A 25 -12.45 -10.31 5.85
CA TRP A 25 -11.33 -10.25 4.93
C TRP A 25 -10.58 -11.58 4.82
N ALA A 26 -10.33 -12.25 5.96
CA ALA A 26 -9.68 -13.57 5.97
C ALA A 26 -10.50 -14.61 5.18
N LYS A 27 -11.84 -14.62 5.33
CA LYS A 27 -12.73 -15.50 4.56
C LYS A 27 -12.69 -15.19 3.06
N LEU A 28 -12.81 -13.92 2.69
CA LEU A 28 -12.78 -13.48 1.29
C LEU A 28 -11.42 -13.83 0.65
N ALA A 29 -10.32 -13.56 1.34
CA ALA A 29 -8.98 -13.87 0.87
C ALA A 29 -8.75 -15.37 0.72
N SER A 30 -9.23 -16.20 1.66
CA SER A 30 -9.16 -17.66 1.53
C SER A 30 -9.94 -18.15 0.30
N ALA A 31 -11.18 -17.70 0.13
CA ALA A 31 -12.00 -18.09 -1.01
C ALA A 31 -11.35 -17.72 -2.35
N PHE A 32 -10.74 -16.51 -2.43
CA PHE A 32 -10.01 -16.10 -3.62
C PHE A 32 -8.76 -16.95 -3.88
N ARG A 33 -7.99 -17.29 -2.84
CA ARG A 33 -6.84 -18.20 -3.00
C ARG A 33 -7.27 -19.57 -3.53
N ASP A 34 -8.36 -20.13 -3.00
CA ASP A 34 -8.89 -21.42 -3.43
C ASP A 34 -9.32 -21.38 -4.91
N GLU A 35 -9.99 -20.31 -5.34
CA GLU A 35 -10.38 -20.07 -6.74
C GLU A 35 -9.16 -19.99 -7.68
N MET A 36 -8.16 -19.20 -7.29
CA MET A 36 -6.94 -19.00 -8.08
C MET A 36 -6.08 -20.28 -8.12
N ALA A 37 -6.00 -21.01 -7.02
CA ALA A 37 -5.29 -22.29 -6.95
C ALA A 37 -5.98 -23.37 -7.80
N ALA A 38 -7.31 -23.46 -7.77
CA ALA A 38 -8.09 -24.39 -8.58
C ALA A 38 -7.90 -24.15 -10.09
N SER A 39 -7.55 -22.93 -10.49
CA SER A 39 -7.23 -22.58 -11.87
C SER A 39 -5.73 -22.55 -12.19
N GLY A 40 -4.86 -22.97 -11.26
CA GLY A 40 -3.41 -23.01 -11.46
C GLY A 40 -2.74 -21.64 -11.56
N ARG A 41 -3.40 -20.59 -11.04
CA ARG A 41 -2.99 -19.18 -11.14
C ARG A 41 -2.62 -18.54 -9.80
N ALA A 42 -2.45 -19.35 -8.76
CA ALA A 42 -1.92 -18.92 -7.47
C ALA A 42 -0.57 -19.58 -7.21
N GLU A 43 0.44 -18.76 -6.95
CA GLU A 43 1.72 -19.19 -6.39
C GLU A 43 1.85 -18.58 -4.99
N LEU A 44 1.79 -19.41 -3.96
CA LEU A 44 1.71 -18.95 -2.57
C LEU A 44 3.07 -19.12 -1.87
N ASP A 45 3.30 -18.30 -0.83
CA ASP A 45 4.43 -18.40 0.09
C ASP A 45 5.81 -18.38 -0.58
N ILE A 46 5.97 -17.57 -1.62
CA ILE A 46 7.26 -17.39 -2.30
C ILE A 46 8.19 -16.57 -1.41
N ALA A 47 9.39 -17.08 -1.14
CA ALA A 47 10.45 -16.37 -0.44
C ALA A 47 11.08 -15.27 -1.29
N TYR A 48 11.12 -14.05 -0.76
CA TYR A 48 11.95 -12.96 -1.27
C TYR A 48 13.14 -12.64 -0.35
N GLY A 49 13.17 -13.24 0.84
CA GLY A 49 14.21 -13.08 1.84
C GLY A 49 14.28 -14.27 2.81
N ASN A 50 15.19 -14.18 3.78
CA ASN A 50 15.53 -15.26 4.69
C ASN A 50 14.54 -15.41 5.86
N ALA A 51 13.91 -14.32 6.31
CA ALA A 51 13.00 -14.37 7.44
C ALA A 51 11.67 -15.07 7.08
N ALA A 52 11.02 -15.66 8.08
CA ALA A 52 9.76 -16.39 7.87
C ALA A 52 8.64 -15.53 7.27
N ARG A 53 8.64 -14.22 7.58
CA ARG A 53 7.64 -13.26 7.06
C ARG A 53 8.04 -12.62 5.74
N GLU A 54 9.27 -12.85 5.25
CA GLU A 54 9.73 -12.35 3.95
C GLU A 54 9.22 -13.23 2.82
N ARG A 55 7.89 -13.27 2.70
CA ARG A 55 7.11 -14.10 1.78
C ARG A 55 6.06 -13.27 1.07
N TYR A 56 5.77 -13.59 -0.18
CA TYR A 56 4.62 -13.02 -0.90
C TYR A 56 3.79 -14.11 -1.59
N ASP A 57 2.53 -13.78 -1.84
CA ASP A 57 1.66 -14.54 -2.75
C ASP A 57 1.62 -13.83 -4.10
N LEU A 58 1.60 -14.59 -5.19
CA LEU A 58 1.51 -14.11 -6.56
C LEU A 58 0.30 -14.73 -7.25
N PHE A 59 -0.59 -13.87 -7.73
CA PHE A 59 -1.77 -14.26 -8.49
C PHE A 59 -1.61 -13.86 -9.95
N LEU A 60 -1.80 -14.80 -10.86
CA LEU A 60 -1.60 -14.60 -12.29
C LEU A 60 -2.95 -14.38 -13.00
N PRO A 61 -3.01 -13.49 -14.01
CA PRO A 61 -4.18 -13.37 -14.86
C PRO A 61 -4.29 -14.58 -15.80
N GLU A 62 -5.38 -14.65 -16.57
CA GLU A 62 -5.40 -15.49 -17.75
C GLU A 62 -4.43 -14.94 -18.81
N GLY A 63 -3.65 -15.82 -19.45
CA GLY A 63 -2.67 -15.44 -20.45
C GLY A 63 -1.42 -14.76 -19.89
N THR A 64 -0.73 -13.99 -20.73
CA THR A 64 0.50 -13.30 -20.35
C THR A 64 0.19 -12.04 -19.54
N PRO A 65 0.79 -11.85 -18.35
CA PRO A 65 0.60 -10.62 -17.58
C PRO A 65 1.03 -9.38 -18.36
N LYS A 66 0.21 -8.32 -18.31
CA LYS A 66 0.56 -6.99 -18.84
C LYS A 66 1.70 -6.32 -18.06
N GLY A 67 1.84 -6.71 -16.79
CA GLY A 67 2.76 -6.17 -15.81
C GLY A 67 2.43 -6.75 -14.44
N VAL A 68 2.95 -6.14 -13.38
CA VAL A 68 2.65 -6.53 -12.00
C VAL A 68 2.09 -5.37 -11.18
N VAL A 69 0.99 -5.62 -10.48
CA VAL A 69 0.51 -4.80 -9.38
C VAL A 69 1.07 -5.36 -8.09
N VAL A 70 1.65 -4.53 -7.23
CA VAL A 70 2.06 -4.93 -5.88
C VAL A 70 1.14 -4.28 -4.88
N PHE A 71 0.37 -5.08 -4.12
CA PHE A 71 -0.46 -4.61 -3.02
C PHE A 71 0.26 -4.82 -1.69
N VAL A 72 0.57 -3.74 -0.97
CA VAL A 72 1.18 -3.80 0.37
C VAL A 72 0.12 -3.55 1.43
N HIS A 73 -0.02 -4.48 2.37
CA HIS A 73 -1.07 -4.42 3.38
C HIS A 73 -0.82 -3.39 4.49
N GLY A 74 -1.90 -3.05 5.21
CA GLY A 74 -1.88 -2.16 6.37
C GLY A 74 -1.63 -2.87 7.70
N GLY A 75 -2.03 -2.24 8.81
CA GLY A 75 -1.87 -2.78 10.17
C GLY A 75 -0.89 -2.05 11.05
N TYR A 76 -0.61 -0.77 10.78
CA TYR A 76 0.34 0.06 11.55
C TYR A 76 1.71 -0.61 11.73
N TRP A 77 2.19 -1.35 10.71
CA TRP A 77 3.45 -2.10 10.76
C TRP A 77 3.57 -3.15 11.88
N LYS A 78 2.51 -3.39 12.65
CA LYS A 78 2.52 -4.23 13.86
C LYS A 78 1.47 -5.34 13.85
N ALA A 79 0.71 -5.48 12.76
CA ALA A 79 -0.37 -6.45 12.64
C ALA A 79 -0.57 -6.95 11.20
N PHE A 80 -1.31 -8.06 11.10
CA PHE A 80 -1.70 -8.76 9.87
C PHE A 80 -0.55 -9.41 9.08
N ASP A 81 -0.92 -10.09 8.02
CA ASP A 81 -0.05 -10.67 7.00
C ASP A 81 -0.81 -10.78 5.67
N LYS A 82 -0.12 -11.17 4.59
CA LYS A 82 -0.65 -11.28 3.23
C LYS A 82 -1.95 -12.10 3.10
N SER A 83 -2.19 -13.06 4.01
CA SER A 83 -3.32 -14.00 3.90
C SER A 83 -4.69 -13.36 4.16
N THR A 84 -4.74 -12.13 4.67
CA THR A 84 -6.00 -11.41 4.92
C THR A 84 -6.47 -10.62 3.68
N TRP A 85 -5.62 -10.45 2.66
CA TRP A 85 -5.83 -9.41 1.63
C TRP A 85 -5.93 -9.95 0.20
N SER A 86 -5.76 -11.25 -0.01
CA SER A 86 -5.65 -11.86 -1.35
C SER A 86 -6.81 -11.49 -2.29
N HIS A 87 -8.04 -11.37 -1.78
CA HIS A 87 -9.22 -11.03 -2.58
C HIS A 87 -9.15 -9.67 -3.27
N LEU A 88 -8.33 -8.74 -2.75
CA LEU A 88 -8.11 -7.42 -3.35
C LEU A 88 -7.32 -7.49 -4.67
N ALA A 89 -6.74 -8.64 -5.01
CA ALA A 89 -6.13 -8.86 -6.31
C ALA A 89 -7.16 -9.01 -7.44
N ARG A 90 -8.42 -9.32 -7.13
CA ARG A 90 -9.43 -9.74 -8.11
C ARG A 90 -9.60 -8.75 -9.27
N GLY A 91 -9.74 -7.45 -8.99
CA GLY A 91 -9.95 -6.45 -10.02
C GLY A 91 -8.79 -6.37 -11.01
N ALA A 92 -7.56 -6.27 -10.51
CA ALA A 92 -6.36 -6.20 -11.34
C ALA A 92 -6.08 -7.51 -12.11
N VAL A 93 -6.28 -8.68 -11.47
CA VAL A 93 -6.18 -9.99 -12.13
C VAL A 93 -7.15 -10.10 -13.30
N ALA A 94 -8.42 -9.72 -13.09
CA ALA A 94 -9.44 -9.72 -14.15
C ALA A 94 -9.11 -8.76 -15.30
N ARG A 95 -8.30 -7.72 -15.06
CA ARG A 95 -7.81 -6.78 -16.07
C ARG A 95 -6.49 -7.20 -16.74
N GLY A 96 -5.98 -8.39 -16.46
CA GLY A 96 -4.80 -8.95 -17.12
C GLY A 96 -3.46 -8.64 -16.44
N TRP A 97 -3.47 -8.26 -15.16
CA TRP A 97 -2.26 -7.99 -14.38
C TRP A 97 -1.92 -9.13 -13.43
N ALA A 98 -0.63 -9.43 -13.26
CA ALA A 98 -0.20 -10.23 -12.13
C ALA A 98 -0.31 -9.38 -10.85
N VAL A 99 -0.64 -9.98 -9.72
CA VAL A 99 -0.76 -9.27 -8.44
C VAL A 99 0.08 -9.95 -7.38
N CYS A 100 1.01 -9.19 -6.79
CA CYS A 100 1.91 -9.61 -5.72
C CYS A 100 1.46 -9.02 -4.38
N LEU A 101 1.35 -9.86 -3.35
CA LEU A 101 1.02 -9.44 -1.98
C LEU A 101 2.09 -9.89 -1.01
N PRO A 102 3.10 -9.04 -0.72
CA PRO A 102 4.10 -9.34 0.29
C PRO A 102 3.57 -9.22 1.71
N SER A 103 4.03 -10.12 2.57
CA SER A 103 4.17 -9.86 4.00
C SER A 103 5.52 -9.22 4.29
N TYR A 104 5.69 -8.71 5.51
CA TYR A 104 6.93 -8.16 6.02
C TYR A 104 7.01 -8.39 7.54
N ILE A 105 8.21 -8.35 8.11
CA ILE A 105 8.41 -8.43 9.57
C ILE A 105 7.71 -7.25 10.24
N LEU A 106 7.11 -7.48 11.41
CA LEU A 106 6.35 -6.47 12.13
C LEU A 106 7.20 -5.79 13.20
N ALA A 107 6.86 -4.56 13.57
CA ALA A 107 7.37 -3.95 14.80
C ALA A 107 6.86 -4.73 16.03
N PRO A 108 7.66 -4.87 17.10
CA PRO A 108 8.98 -4.27 17.31
C PRO A 108 10.16 -5.08 16.75
N ASP A 109 9.92 -6.25 16.14
CA ASP A 109 10.98 -7.16 15.67
C ASP A 109 11.77 -6.57 14.48
N ALA A 110 11.19 -5.60 13.77
CA ALA A 110 11.86 -4.80 12.76
C ALA A 110 11.54 -3.31 12.95
N ARG A 111 12.50 -2.44 12.65
CA ARG A 111 12.24 -1.00 12.56
C ARG A 111 11.55 -0.65 11.25
N LEU A 112 10.89 0.51 11.17
CA LEU A 112 10.17 0.89 9.95
C LEU A 112 11.09 0.99 8.73
N SER A 113 12.33 1.45 8.90
CA SER A 113 13.31 1.46 7.80
C SER A 113 13.72 0.07 7.33
N ASP A 114 13.74 -0.94 8.21
CA ASP A 114 13.93 -2.35 7.82
C ASP A 114 12.73 -2.85 7.02
N ILE A 115 11.51 -2.49 7.43
CA ILE A 115 10.28 -2.87 6.73
C ILE A 115 10.25 -2.25 5.34
N THR A 116 10.62 -0.97 5.20
CA THR A 116 10.76 -0.30 3.90
C THR A 116 11.75 -1.05 2.99
N ARG A 117 12.92 -1.47 3.52
CA ARG A 117 13.89 -2.29 2.77
C ARG A 117 13.32 -3.64 2.35
N GLN A 118 12.58 -4.32 3.23
CA GLN A 118 11.94 -5.60 2.93
C GLN A 118 10.93 -5.50 1.79
N ILE A 119 10.11 -4.43 1.78
CA ILE A 119 9.17 -4.19 0.68
C ILE A 119 9.91 -3.91 -0.63
N GLY A 120 10.99 -3.13 -0.59
CA GLY A 120 11.87 -2.93 -1.75
C GLY A 120 12.37 -4.27 -2.32
N ALA A 121 12.90 -5.14 -1.45
CA ALA A 121 13.39 -6.46 -1.83
C ALA A 121 12.28 -7.34 -2.43
N ALA A 122 11.05 -7.30 -1.88
CA ALA A 122 9.92 -8.06 -2.42
C ALA A 122 9.53 -7.57 -3.83
N ILE A 123 9.53 -6.25 -4.05
CA ILE A 123 9.22 -5.64 -5.35
C ILE A 123 10.31 -5.97 -6.37
N ASP A 124 11.59 -5.83 -6.02
CA ASP A 124 12.71 -6.25 -6.88
C ASP A 124 12.62 -7.74 -7.23
N HIS A 125 12.28 -8.58 -6.25
CA HIS A 125 12.15 -10.03 -6.47
C HIS A 125 11.04 -10.36 -7.46
N VAL A 126 9.84 -9.78 -7.33
CA VAL A 126 8.75 -10.04 -8.28
C VAL A 126 8.99 -9.37 -9.64
N ALA A 127 9.66 -8.22 -9.67
CA ALA A 127 10.05 -7.54 -10.91
C ALA A 127 10.98 -8.41 -11.76
N ASN A 128 11.88 -9.19 -11.15
CA ASN A 128 12.74 -10.14 -11.87
C ASN A 128 11.99 -11.35 -12.44
N ARG A 129 10.74 -11.59 -11.98
CA ARG A 129 9.92 -12.72 -12.41
C ARG A 129 8.87 -12.35 -13.43
N ILE A 130 8.26 -11.18 -13.29
CA ILE A 130 7.21 -10.67 -14.16
C ILE A 130 7.75 -9.46 -14.91
N SER A 131 7.82 -9.54 -16.23
CA SER A 131 8.21 -8.42 -17.10
C SER A 131 7.12 -7.35 -17.18
N GLY A 132 7.46 -6.17 -17.72
CA GLY A 132 6.50 -5.10 -17.99
C GLY A 132 6.42 -4.02 -16.89
N PRO A 133 5.47 -3.08 -16.99
CA PRO A 133 5.27 -2.04 -15.98
C PRO A 133 4.93 -2.61 -14.59
N ILE A 134 5.28 -1.83 -13.58
CA ILE A 134 4.98 -2.11 -12.17
C ILE A 134 4.07 -1.00 -11.66
N HIS A 135 2.91 -1.38 -11.13
CA HIS A 135 2.02 -0.48 -10.40
C HIS A 135 2.01 -0.85 -8.93
N LEU A 136 2.04 0.15 -8.06
CA LEU A 136 2.06 -0.07 -6.62
C LEU A 136 0.75 0.40 -6.02
N THR A 137 0.24 -0.35 -5.05
CA THR A 137 -0.83 0.13 -4.19
C THR A 137 -0.62 -0.40 -2.78
N GLY A 138 -1.10 0.33 -1.80
CA GLY A 138 -1.05 -0.15 -0.43
C GLY A 138 -2.02 0.60 0.44
N HIS A 139 -2.43 -0.05 1.52
CA HIS A 139 -3.43 0.48 2.44
C HIS A 139 -2.80 0.88 3.77
N SER A 140 -3.12 2.08 4.27
CA SER A 140 -2.68 2.54 5.60
C SER A 140 -1.14 2.53 5.71
N ALA A 141 -0.58 1.73 6.62
CA ALA A 141 0.87 1.47 6.70
C ALA A 141 1.47 0.96 5.38
N GLY A 142 0.72 0.22 4.57
CA GLY A 142 1.12 -0.17 3.21
C GLY A 142 1.08 0.99 2.23
N GLY A 143 0.15 1.93 2.39
CA GLY A 143 0.08 3.19 1.64
C GLY A 143 1.32 4.05 1.88
N HIS A 144 1.79 4.10 3.12
CA HIS A 144 3.11 4.62 3.46
C HIS A 144 4.22 3.91 2.67
N LEU A 145 4.28 2.57 2.75
CA LEU A 145 5.38 1.78 2.19
C LEU A 145 5.48 1.93 0.66
N VAL A 146 4.36 1.94 -0.06
CA VAL A 146 4.38 2.18 -1.52
C VAL A 146 4.74 3.62 -1.87
N SER A 147 4.39 4.59 -1.03
CA SER A 147 4.84 5.98 -1.22
C SER A 147 6.35 6.10 -1.07
N ARG A 148 6.94 5.37 -0.12
CA ARG A 148 8.39 5.31 0.07
C ARG A 148 9.15 4.78 -1.14
N MET A 149 8.54 3.87 -1.91
CA MET A 149 9.12 3.36 -3.17
C MET A 149 9.19 4.42 -4.27
N ASN A 150 8.47 5.54 -4.13
CA ASN A 150 8.49 6.65 -5.06
C ASN A 150 9.43 7.79 -4.63
N CYS A 151 10.16 7.64 -3.53
CA CYS A 151 11.09 8.66 -3.05
C CYS A 151 12.48 8.49 -3.68
N VAL A 152 13.29 9.55 -3.72
CA VAL A 152 14.71 9.47 -4.12
C VAL A 152 15.56 8.57 -3.19
N THR A 153 15.05 8.30 -1.99
CA THR A 153 15.65 7.39 -1.00
C THR A 153 15.03 5.98 -1.04
N SER A 154 14.33 5.63 -2.12
CA SER A 154 13.77 4.30 -2.35
C SER A 154 14.89 3.24 -2.27
N PRO A 155 14.64 2.08 -1.63
CA PRO A 155 15.60 0.98 -1.61
C PRO A 155 15.59 0.13 -2.89
N LEU A 156 14.70 0.43 -3.86
CA LEU A 156 14.59 -0.34 -5.10
C LEU A 156 15.85 -0.23 -5.95
N SER A 157 16.15 -1.30 -6.69
CA SER A 157 17.14 -1.24 -7.76
C SER A 157 16.73 -0.23 -8.85
N ALA A 158 17.69 0.39 -9.52
CA ALA A 158 17.41 1.35 -10.60
C ALA A 158 16.54 0.75 -11.72
N ALA A 159 16.81 -0.52 -12.09
CA ALA A 159 16.05 -1.22 -13.11
C ALA A 159 14.57 -1.43 -12.73
N THR A 160 14.28 -1.69 -11.45
CA THR A 160 12.91 -1.79 -10.95
C THR A 160 12.27 -0.41 -10.82
N GLN A 161 13.02 0.59 -10.36
CA GLN A 161 12.54 1.97 -10.22
C GLN A 161 12.05 2.53 -11.56
N GLU A 162 12.78 2.30 -12.66
CA GLU A 162 12.40 2.72 -14.02
C GLU A 162 11.08 2.09 -14.52
N ARG A 163 10.70 0.95 -13.94
CA ARG A 163 9.49 0.21 -14.30
C ARG A 163 8.27 0.60 -13.48
N ILE A 164 8.44 1.33 -12.38
CA ILE A 164 7.30 1.90 -11.65
C ILE A 164 6.61 2.92 -12.56
N LYS A 165 5.34 2.69 -12.88
CA LYS A 165 4.56 3.59 -13.74
C LYS A 165 3.41 4.28 -13.02
N ASN A 166 2.91 3.70 -11.94
CA ASN A 166 1.83 4.30 -11.17
C ASN A 166 1.85 3.83 -9.72
N THR A 167 1.40 4.69 -8.81
CA THR A 167 1.20 4.34 -7.41
C THR A 167 -0.15 4.88 -6.92
N VAL A 168 -0.90 4.05 -6.20
CA VAL A 168 -2.10 4.48 -5.46
C VAL A 168 -1.90 4.21 -3.98
N SER A 169 -1.66 5.27 -3.20
CA SER A 169 -1.57 5.18 -1.75
C SER A 169 -2.96 5.32 -1.15
N ILE A 170 -3.49 4.24 -0.58
CA ILE A 170 -4.83 4.20 -0.01
C ILE A 170 -4.75 4.48 1.49
N SER A 171 -5.29 5.60 1.93
CA SER A 171 -5.32 6.04 3.33
C SER A 171 -3.91 6.05 3.96
N GLY A 172 -2.90 6.42 3.19
CA GLY A 172 -1.49 6.32 3.56
C GLY A 172 -1.07 7.29 4.67
N LEU A 173 -0.01 6.92 5.40
CA LEU A 173 0.68 7.82 6.33
C LEU A 173 1.94 8.39 5.65
N HIS A 174 2.02 9.70 5.51
CA HIS A 174 3.06 10.37 4.72
C HIS A 174 3.98 11.27 5.54
N ASP A 175 3.52 11.67 6.74
CA ASP A 175 4.32 12.24 7.82
C ASP A 175 4.11 11.40 9.09
N LEU A 176 5.17 10.73 9.52
CA LEU A 176 5.17 9.80 10.65
C LEU A 176 5.47 10.47 11.99
N ARG A 177 5.92 11.74 12.00
CA ARG A 177 6.28 12.45 13.24
C ARG A 177 5.14 12.54 14.25
N PRO A 178 3.86 12.74 13.84
CA PRO A 178 2.72 12.62 14.75
C PRO A 178 2.66 11.31 15.55
N LEU A 179 3.11 10.19 14.98
CA LEU A 179 3.04 8.88 15.64
C LEU A 179 3.91 8.81 16.89
N LEU A 180 4.96 9.64 16.98
CA LEU A 180 5.79 9.76 18.19
C LEU A 180 4.99 10.15 19.44
N LYS A 181 3.80 10.75 19.24
CA LYS A 181 2.91 11.20 20.32
C LYS A 181 1.79 10.21 20.64
N THR A 182 1.77 9.06 19.97
CA THR A 182 0.78 8.00 20.20
C THR A 182 1.36 6.92 21.10
N ALA A 183 0.51 6.26 21.87
CA ALA A 183 0.83 5.04 22.61
C ALA A 183 1.26 3.89 21.67
N MET A 184 0.90 3.93 20.38
CA MET A 184 1.43 2.96 19.41
C MET A 184 2.96 3.00 19.34
N ASN A 185 3.59 4.13 19.65
CA ASN A 185 5.05 4.23 19.62
C ASN A 185 5.75 3.37 20.67
N ASP A 186 5.02 2.89 21.69
CA ASP A 186 5.53 1.87 22.61
C ASP A 186 5.88 0.56 21.90
N VAL A 187 5.24 0.28 20.76
CA VAL A 187 5.52 -0.86 19.88
C VAL A 187 6.41 -0.45 18.71
N LEU A 188 6.12 0.68 18.05
CA LEU A 188 6.84 1.09 16.84
C LEU A 188 8.30 1.47 17.12
N LYS A 189 8.59 1.95 18.33
CA LYS A 189 9.92 2.42 18.74
C LYS A 189 10.53 3.44 17.77
N LEU A 190 9.69 4.26 17.14
CA LEU A 190 10.14 5.36 16.30
C LEU A 190 10.82 6.42 17.16
N ASP A 191 11.98 6.85 16.68
CA ASP A 191 12.60 8.11 17.08
C ASP A 191 12.37 9.17 16.01
N GLU A 192 12.73 10.41 16.32
CA GLU A 192 12.53 11.54 15.42
C GLU A 192 13.29 11.40 14.10
N ALA A 193 14.49 10.81 14.13
CA ALA A 193 15.32 10.65 12.94
C ALA A 193 14.68 9.64 11.96
N GLU A 194 14.23 8.49 12.45
CA GLU A 194 13.55 7.50 11.60
C GLU A 194 12.17 7.99 11.15
N ALA A 195 11.41 8.68 12.03
CA ALA A 195 10.13 9.26 11.64
C ALA A 195 10.31 10.27 10.49
N ILE A 196 11.37 11.08 10.51
CA ILE A 196 11.69 12.00 9.41
C ILE A 196 12.12 11.23 8.14
N ALA A 197 13.05 10.28 8.29
CA ALA A 197 13.61 9.54 7.16
C ALA A 197 12.57 8.67 6.42
N GLU A 198 11.61 8.12 7.14
CA GLU A 198 10.51 7.31 6.60
C GLU A 198 9.24 8.14 6.29
N SER A 199 9.28 9.47 6.38
CA SER A 199 8.16 10.31 5.93
C SER A 199 8.30 10.69 4.46
N ALA A 200 7.47 10.13 3.58
CA ALA A 200 7.42 10.49 2.16
C ALA A 200 7.25 12.01 1.94
N ALA A 201 6.44 12.67 2.78
CA ALA A 201 6.18 14.11 2.72
C ALA A 201 7.42 14.97 3.05
N LEU A 202 8.47 14.40 3.65
CA LEU A 202 9.70 15.12 4.04
C LEU A 202 10.88 14.81 3.11
N THR A 203 10.64 14.07 2.03
CA THR A 203 11.63 13.74 1.02
C THR A 203 11.14 14.12 -0.38
N ARG A 204 12.02 13.99 -1.37
CA ARG A 204 11.71 14.30 -2.78
C ARG A 204 11.18 13.05 -3.50
N PRO A 205 10.24 13.22 -4.44
CA PRO A 205 9.86 12.14 -5.34
C PRO A 205 11.02 11.81 -6.30
N HIS A 206 11.11 10.54 -6.69
CA HIS A 206 11.94 10.08 -7.80
C HIS A 206 11.17 10.31 -9.10
N LEU A 207 11.64 11.21 -9.97
CA LEU A 207 10.93 11.60 -11.19
C LEU A 207 11.33 10.73 -12.40
N PRO A 208 10.41 10.47 -13.34
CA PRO A 208 8.98 10.82 -13.31
C PRO A 208 8.21 10.01 -12.26
N CYS A 209 7.23 10.64 -11.59
CA CYS A 209 6.41 10.01 -10.55
C CYS A 209 4.93 10.29 -10.82
N SER A 210 4.12 9.24 -10.89
CA SER A 210 2.65 9.29 -10.88
C SER A 210 2.16 8.67 -9.58
N ILE A 211 1.52 9.47 -8.74
CA ILE A 211 0.96 9.00 -7.47
C ILE A 211 -0.42 9.59 -7.19
N THR A 212 -1.42 8.73 -7.00
CA THR A 212 -2.71 9.13 -6.43
C THR A 212 -2.74 8.80 -4.95
N CYS A 213 -3.04 9.79 -4.11
CA CYS A 213 -3.43 9.59 -2.72
C CYS A 213 -4.96 9.42 -2.71
N TRP A 214 -5.44 8.31 -2.14
CA TRP A 214 -6.85 7.93 -2.14
C TRP A 214 -7.31 7.64 -0.71
N VAL A 215 -8.31 8.34 -0.20
CA VAL A 215 -8.79 8.17 1.18
C VAL A 215 -10.31 8.04 1.18
N GLY A 216 -10.89 7.35 2.15
CA GLY A 216 -12.34 7.41 2.37
C GLY A 216 -12.74 8.78 2.95
N ALA A 217 -13.81 9.38 2.43
CA ALA A 217 -14.29 10.68 2.91
C ALA A 217 -14.78 10.63 4.37
N ASP A 218 -15.24 9.46 4.85
CA ASP A 218 -15.71 9.24 6.22
C ASP A 218 -14.60 8.73 7.16
N GLU A 219 -13.33 8.90 6.78
CA GLU A 219 -12.19 8.57 7.63
C GLU A 219 -11.94 9.58 8.75
N ARG A 220 -11.01 9.22 9.65
CA ARG A 220 -10.55 10.15 10.67
C ARG A 220 -9.93 11.39 10.01
N PRO A 221 -10.14 12.60 10.55
CA PRO A 221 -9.62 13.83 9.94
C PRO A 221 -8.10 13.83 9.70
N GLU A 222 -7.35 13.11 10.53
CA GLU A 222 -5.90 12.99 10.37
C GLU A 222 -5.51 12.16 9.14
N PHE A 223 -6.30 11.15 8.75
CA PHE A 223 -6.05 10.37 7.53
C PHE A 223 -6.40 11.16 6.26
N VAL A 224 -7.48 11.93 6.28
CA VAL A 224 -7.81 12.88 5.19
C VAL A 224 -6.70 13.93 5.06
N ARG A 225 -6.22 14.49 6.18
CA ARG A 225 -5.10 15.44 6.17
C ARG A 225 -3.80 14.82 5.64
N GLN A 226 -3.49 13.57 6.00
CA GLN A 226 -2.31 12.86 5.50
C GLN A 226 -2.41 12.65 3.98
N ASN A 227 -3.57 12.22 3.49
CA ASN A 227 -3.85 12.07 2.07
C ASN A 227 -3.54 13.36 1.28
N ASP A 228 -4.08 14.48 1.72
CA ASP A 228 -3.86 15.77 1.08
C ASP A 228 -2.41 16.24 1.18
N LEU A 229 -1.74 15.96 2.29
CA LEU A 229 -0.38 16.42 2.57
C LEU A 229 0.61 16.02 1.48
N LEU A 230 0.61 14.75 1.07
CA LEU A 230 1.61 14.26 0.12
C LEU A 230 1.37 14.84 -1.28
N ALA A 231 0.14 14.78 -1.77
CA ALA A 231 -0.23 15.33 -3.08
C ALA A 231 0.11 16.83 -3.17
N ASN A 232 -0.23 17.60 -2.13
CA ASN A 232 0.07 19.03 -2.07
C ASN A 232 1.57 19.34 -2.13
N ILE A 233 2.40 18.62 -1.37
CA ILE A 233 3.85 18.87 -1.33
C ILE A 233 4.50 18.42 -2.65
N TRP A 234 4.19 17.22 -3.13
CA TRP A 234 4.89 16.62 -4.27
C TRP A 234 4.49 17.21 -5.63
N THR A 235 3.30 17.82 -5.75
CA THR A 235 2.93 18.65 -6.92
C THR A 235 3.97 19.75 -7.16
N GLY A 236 4.34 20.48 -6.11
CA GLY A 236 5.36 21.54 -6.19
C GLY A 236 6.79 21.01 -6.42
N LEU A 237 7.01 19.70 -6.31
CA LEU A 237 8.28 19.03 -6.57
C LEU A 237 8.31 18.32 -7.94
N GLY A 238 7.29 18.50 -8.77
CA GLY A 238 7.24 18.03 -10.15
C GLY A 238 6.72 16.60 -10.34
N ALA A 239 6.15 15.98 -9.30
CA ALA A 239 5.41 14.73 -9.47
C ALA A 239 4.01 15.00 -10.03
N ALA A 240 3.51 14.10 -10.87
CA ALA A 240 2.09 14.07 -11.23
C ALA A 240 1.33 13.47 -10.04
N THR A 241 0.50 14.28 -9.38
CA THR A 241 -0.23 13.84 -8.19
C THR A 241 -1.72 14.11 -8.28
N ARG A 242 -2.50 13.27 -7.60
CA ARG A 242 -3.93 13.45 -7.40
C ARG A 242 -4.30 13.11 -5.96
N ALA A 243 -5.22 13.86 -5.37
CA ALA A 243 -5.86 13.50 -4.10
C ALA A 243 -7.33 13.16 -4.37
N VAL A 244 -7.79 12.02 -3.88
CA VAL A 244 -9.18 11.57 -4.02
C VAL A 244 -9.74 11.26 -2.64
N GLU A 245 -10.91 11.84 -2.36
CA GLU A 245 -11.77 11.46 -1.23
C GLU A 245 -12.93 10.62 -1.78
N ALA A 246 -12.91 9.32 -1.52
CA ALA A 246 -13.94 8.40 -1.96
C ALA A 246 -15.20 8.58 -1.10
N PRO A 247 -16.34 8.98 -1.69
CA PRO A 247 -17.56 9.26 -0.94
C PRO A 247 -18.08 7.99 -0.27
N ASP A 248 -18.67 8.16 0.91
CA ASP A 248 -19.30 7.09 1.70
C ASP A 248 -18.38 5.91 2.05
N LYS A 249 -17.05 6.11 1.99
CA LYS A 249 -16.03 5.12 2.37
C LYS A 249 -15.34 5.54 3.65
N HIS A 250 -15.05 4.55 4.49
CA HIS A 250 -14.23 4.67 5.69
C HIS A 250 -12.97 3.80 5.58
N HIS A 251 -12.10 3.86 6.59
CA HIS A 251 -10.75 3.29 6.53
C HIS A 251 -10.71 1.78 6.21
N PHE A 252 -11.78 1.03 6.50
CA PHE A 252 -11.81 -0.43 6.34
C PHE A 252 -12.46 -0.90 5.03
N ASP A 253 -13.32 -0.11 4.40
CA ASP A 253 -14.01 -0.50 3.15
C ASP A 253 -13.55 0.27 1.93
N VAL A 254 -12.77 1.34 2.09
CA VAL A 254 -12.12 2.08 0.98
C VAL A 254 -11.31 1.16 0.05
N ILE A 255 -10.77 0.07 0.59
CA ILE A 255 -10.01 -0.94 -0.17
C ILE A 255 -10.88 -1.95 -0.89
N ALA A 256 -12.16 -2.11 -0.53
CA ALA A 256 -13.02 -3.17 -1.06
C ALA A 256 -13.18 -3.06 -2.58
N ASP A 257 -13.13 -1.84 -3.11
CA ASP A 257 -13.29 -1.54 -4.53
C ASP A 257 -12.13 -2.11 -5.38
N LEU A 258 -10.98 -2.47 -4.79
CA LEU A 258 -9.91 -3.21 -5.49
C LEU A 258 -10.35 -4.59 -5.98
N ALA A 259 -11.39 -5.17 -5.36
CA ALA A 259 -11.93 -6.47 -5.78
C ALA A 259 -12.84 -6.37 -7.03
N ASP A 260 -13.30 -5.17 -7.37
CA ASP A 260 -14.17 -4.91 -8.53
C ASP A 260 -13.33 -4.40 -9.72
N PRO A 261 -13.24 -5.14 -10.84
CA PRO A 261 -12.47 -4.70 -12.01
C PRO A 261 -12.98 -3.41 -12.67
N ASP A 262 -14.23 -3.02 -12.42
CA ASP A 262 -14.86 -1.84 -13.01
C ASP A 262 -14.92 -0.64 -12.06
N SER A 263 -14.32 -0.75 -10.86
CA SER A 263 -14.26 0.38 -9.93
C SER A 263 -13.32 1.50 -10.37
N ASP A 264 -13.64 2.72 -9.93
CA ASP A 264 -12.77 3.89 -10.13
C ASP A 264 -11.39 3.69 -9.50
N LEU A 265 -11.30 2.96 -8.39
CA LEU A 265 -10.03 2.66 -7.72
C LEU A 265 -9.15 1.74 -8.57
N VAL A 266 -9.71 0.70 -9.20
CA VAL A 266 -8.95 -0.17 -10.11
C VAL A 266 -8.58 0.58 -11.39
N ALA A 267 -9.49 1.40 -11.94
CA ALA A 267 -9.16 2.26 -13.08
C ALA A 267 -8.00 3.21 -12.74
N CYS A 268 -8.08 3.90 -11.60
CA CYS A 268 -7.01 4.75 -11.09
C CYS A 268 -5.69 4.00 -10.91
N LEU A 269 -5.71 2.77 -10.42
CA LEU A 269 -4.51 1.97 -10.21
C LEU A 269 -3.85 1.54 -11.52
N LEU A 270 -4.64 1.18 -12.53
CA LEU A 270 -4.14 0.64 -13.79
C LEU A 270 -3.81 1.69 -14.85
N HIS A 271 -4.15 2.95 -14.59
CA HIS A 271 -3.90 4.08 -15.49
C HIS A 271 -3.11 5.18 -14.75
N PRO A 272 -1.83 5.40 -15.11
CA PRO A 272 -1.05 6.52 -14.59
C PRO A 272 -1.73 7.86 -14.84
N ILE A 273 -1.38 8.87 -14.04
CA ILE A 273 -1.76 10.26 -14.31
C ILE A 273 -0.99 10.70 -15.56
N GLU A 274 -1.71 11.03 -16.62
CA GLU A 274 -1.07 11.54 -17.83
C GLU A 274 -0.69 13.02 -17.63
N PRO A 275 0.35 13.53 -18.30
CA PRO A 275 0.75 14.94 -18.20
C PRO A 275 -0.36 15.94 -18.59
N GLU A 276 -1.37 15.49 -19.33
CA GLU A 276 -2.54 16.27 -19.75
C GLU A 276 -3.62 16.38 -18.65
N ASP A 277 -3.57 15.51 -17.63
CA ASP A 277 -4.51 15.46 -16.50
C ASP A 277 -4.04 16.29 -15.29
N ALA A 278 -2.83 16.87 -15.34
CA ALA A 278 -2.14 17.55 -14.24
C ALA A 278 -2.27 19.08 -14.27
#